data_AF-A0AAD5IWG8-F1
#
_entry.id   AF-A0AAD5IWG8-F1
#
_cell.length_a   1.000
_cell.length_b   1.000
_cell.length_c   1.000
_cell.angle_alpha   90.00
_cell.angle_beta   90.00
_cell.angle_gamma   90.00
#
_symmetry.space_group_name_H-M   'P 1'
#
loop_
_entity.id
_entity.type
_entity.pdbx_description
1 polymer ?
#
loop_
_entity_poly.entity_id
_entity_poly.type
_entity_poly.pdbx_seq_one_letter_code
_entity_poly.pdbx_strand_id
1 'polypeptide(L)'
;MFHEIQGTSFQFLHCWNELRHAPKWITESCMKKSKNSRTASPATSSPSIPDTKILGEAEVDNVEVMARPIGRKAVKERLRKDKDKQAVTLFIEELKEEWKEKAKNRAEFYSQIYIQEQERLHVDQENQNLKKEKMRLKIIKNDERIMAMDTSNMPSLQAEYLVVVVLIRFV
;
A
#
# COMPACT_ATOMS: atom_id res chain seq x y z
N MET A 1 -8.84 -5.67 -8.77
CA MET A 1 -8.97 -4.37 -9.45
C MET A 1 -9.59 -4.51 -10.85
N PHE A 2 -8.91 -5.01 -11.90
CA PHE A 2 -9.53 -5.09 -13.25
C PHE A 2 -10.75 -6.05 -13.30
N HIS A 3 -10.58 -7.28 -12.79
CA HIS A 3 -11.69 -8.26 -12.67
C HIS A 3 -12.89 -7.74 -11.87
N GLU A 4 -12.67 -6.92 -10.83
CA GLU A 4 -13.75 -6.35 -10.01
C GLU A 4 -14.58 -5.30 -10.76
N ILE A 5 -13.98 -4.62 -11.74
CA ILE A 5 -14.63 -3.54 -12.49
C ILE A 5 -15.28 -4.07 -13.78
N GLN A 6 -14.67 -5.05 -14.44
CA GLN A 6 -15.07 -5.56 -15.76
C GLN A 6 -15.59 -7.01 -15.73
N GLY A 7 -15.70 -7.63 -14.56
CA GLY A 7 -16.15 -9.02 -14.37
C GLY A 7 -15.26 -10.09 -15.03
N THR A 8 -14.13 -9.72 -15.63
CA THR A 8 -13.42 -10.57 -16.61
C THR A 8 -11.90 -10.52 -16.51
N SER A 9 -11.31 -11.58 -17.06
CA SER A 9 -9.98 -11.65 -17.68
C SER A 9 -9.44 -10.30 -18.18
N PHE A 10 -8.37 -9.72 -17.62
CA PHE A 10 -7.61 -8.73 -18.40
C PHE A 10 -6.90 -9.49 -19.52
N GLN A 11 -7.46 -9.43 -20.72
CA GLN A 11 -7.12 -10.31 -21.85
C GLN A 11 -5.62 -10.22 -22.24
N PHE A 12 -4.98 -9.07 -21.99
CA PHE A 12 -3.56 -8.84 -22.28
C PHE A 12 -2.65 -8.91 -21.04
N LEU A 13 -3.11 -9.49 -19.92
CA LEU A 13 -2.31 -9.61 -18.68
C LEU A 13 -1.04 -10.43 -18.90
N HIS A 14 -1.13 -11.49 -19.70
CA HIS A 14 -0.01 -12.31 -20.10
C HIS A 14 1.03 -11.49 -20.88
N CYS A 15 0.61 -10.82 -21.96
CA CYS A 15 1.47 -9.98 -22.79
C CYS A 15 2.12 -8.84 -21.99
N TRP A 16 1.38 -8.24 -21.05
CA TRP A 16 1.93 -7.24 -20.13
C TRP A 16 3.02 -7.80 -19.22
N ASN A 17 2.80 -9.00 -18.65
CA ASN A 17 3.77 -9.65 -17.77
C ASN A 17 5.07 -10.04 -18.48
N GLU A 18 5.02 -10.31 -19.79
CA GLU A 18 6.22 -10.52 -20.61
C GLU A 18 6.94 -9.20 -20.93
N LEU A 19 6.19 -8.18 -21.36
CA LEU A 19 6.77 -6.92 -21.85
C LEU A 19 7.27 -5.99 -20.74
N ARG A 20 6.73 -6.07 -19.52
CA ARG A 20 7.12 -5.21 -18.37
C ARG A 20 8.60 -5.30 -17.97
N HIS A 21 9.30 -6.34 -18.41
CA HIS A 21 10.73 -6.56 -18.14
C HIS A 21 11.63 -6.24 -19.36
N ALA A 22 11.06 -5.81 -20.49
CA ALA A 22 11.85 -5.49 -21.67
C ALA A 22 12.65 -4.17 -21.46
N PRO A 23 13.95 -4.14 -21.83
CA PRO A 23 14.86 -3.04 -21.47
C PRO A 23 14.42 -1.67 -22.01
N LYS A 24 13.68 -1.65 -23.12
CA LYS A 24 13.06 -0.45 -23.74
C LYS A 24 12.17 0.33 -22.77
N TRP A 25 11.63 -0.30 -21.72
CA TRP A 25 10.72 0.31 -20.74
C TRP A 25 11.37 0.49 -19.35
N ILE A 26 12.54 -0.10 -19.10
CA ILE A 26 13.21 -0.04 -17.79
C ILE A 26 14.06 1.22 -17.65
N THR A 27 14.68 1.70 -18.73
CA THR A 27 15.61 2.85 -18.71
C THR A 27 15.02 4.12 -18.10
N GLU A 28 13.76 4.46 -18.40
CA GLU A 28 13.11 5.66 -17.87
C GLU A 28 12.89 5.62 -16.34
N SER A 29 12.71 4.43 -15.77
CA SER A 29 12.58 4.26 -14.32
C SER A 29 13.90 4.40 -13.55
N CYS A 30 15.04 4.14 -14.21
CA CYS A 30 16.35 4.05 -13.54
C CYS A 30 17.10 5.39 -13.50
N MET A 31 16.85 6.30 -14.46
CA MET A 31 17.63 7.54 -14.62
C MET A 31 17.47 8.56 -13.47
N LYS A 32 16.54 8.35 -12.52
CA LYS A 32 16.28 9.27 -11.40
C LYS A 32 17.21 9.12 -10.19
N LYS A 33 18.34 8.40 -10.31
CA LYS A 33 19.35 8.25 -9.24
C LYS A 33 20.79 8.51 -9.72
N SER A 34 21.15 9.79 -9.87
CA SER A 34 22.55 10.25 -9.89
C SER A 34 22.61 11.53 -9.04
N LYS A 35 23.07 11.47 -7.78
CA LYS A 35 24.47 11.38 -7.28
C LYS A 35 25.09 12.77 -7.11
N ASN A 36 24.89 13.30 -5.91
CA ASN A 36 25.56 14.47 -5.39
C ASN A 36 27.05 14.12 -5.14
N SER A 37 28.00 14.88 -5.68
CA SER A 37 29.43 14.75 -5.37
C SER A 37 30.16 16.07 -5.63
N ARG A 38 31.04 16.46 -4.70
CA ARG A 38 31.75 17.75 -4.70
C ARG A 38 33.18 17.59 -5.27
N THR A 39 33.77 18.73 -5.63
CA THR A 39 35.22 19.03 -5.68
C THR A 39 36.15 18.18 -6.55
N ALA A 40 36.70 18.80 -7.61
CA ALA A 40 38.08 18.61 -8.07
C ALA A 40 38.57 19.80 -8.93
N SER A 41 39.67 20.44 -8.53
CA SER A 41 40.58 21.23 -9.38
C SER A 41 41.96 20.54 -9.31
N PRO A 42 42.78 20.52 -10.38
CA PRO A 42 43.70 21.64 -10.70
C PRO A 42 43.76 21.89 -12.25
N ALA A 43 44.73 22.54 -12.91
CA ALA A 43 46.05 23.04 -12.54
C ALA A 43 46.58 24.21 -13.41
N THR A 44 47.60 24.90 -12.89
CA THR A 44 48.76 25.56 -13.56
C THR A 44 48.77 25.88 -15.07
N SER A 45 48.98 27.15 -15.42
CA SER A 45 50.29 27.67 -15.92
C SER A 45 50.30 29.20 -16.10
N SER A 46 51.42 29.84 -15.76
CA SER A 46 51.77 31.28 -15.99
C SER A 46 53.07 31.32 -16.83
N PRO A 47 53.75 32.45 -17.14
CA PRO A 47 53.35 33.87 -17.21
C PRO A 47 53.79 34.57 -18.54
N SER A 48 53.39 35.82 -18.81
CA SER A 48 54.25 36.84 -19.50
C SER A 48 53.63 38.25 -19.50
N ILE A 49 54.42 39.26 -19.11
CA ILE A 49 54.28 40.71 -19.42
C ILE A 49 55.70 41.20 -19.75
N PRO A 50 55.92 42.22 -20.60
CA PRO A 50 55.81 43.64 -20.20
C PRO A 50 55.09 44.50 -21.30
N ASP A 51 54.71 45.77 -21.14
CA ASP A 51 55.57 46.94 -20.89
C ASP A 51 54.88 48.15 -20.19
N THR A 52 55.53 48.58 -19.12
CA THR A 52 55.83 49.97 -18.64
C THR A 52 54.94 51.21 -18.86
N LYS A 53 54.90 52.02 -17.77
CA LYS A 53 54.74 53.51 -17.65
C LYS A 53 53.28 54.05 -17.63
N ILE A 54 52.89 55.02 -16.79
CA ILE A 54 53.61 55.83 -15.77
C ILE A 54 52.64 56.37 -14.69
N LEU A 55 53.07 56.34 -13.42
CA LEU A 55 52.87 57.31 -12.31
C LEU A 55 51.49 57.94 -11.97
N GLY A 56 51.16 57.97 -10.65
CA GLY A 56 50.32 59.02 -10.05
C GLY A 56 49.31 58.54 -9.00
N GLU A 57 49.70 58.54 -7.72
CA GLU A 57 48.82 58.19 -6.59
C GLU A 57 47.98 59.39 -6.10
N ALA A 58 46.72 59.15 -5.70
CA ALA A 58 46.07 59.82 -4.55
C ALA A 58 44.70 59.18 -4.22
N GLU A 59 44.37 59.24 -2.93
CA GLU A 59 43.25 58.64 -2.20
C GLU A 59 41.80 58.87 -2.68
N VAL A 60 40.96 57.87 -2.33
CA VAL A 60 39.55 57.97 -1.88
C VAL A 60 38.56 58.76 -2.75
N ASP A 61 37.64 58.02 -3.40
CA ASP A 61 36.21 58.30 -3.20
C ASP A 61 35.32 57.05 -3.36
N ASN A 62 34.11 57.15 -2.81
CA ASN A 62 33.04 56.17 -2.79
C ASN A 62 32.50 55.94 -4.21
N VAL A 63 32.83 54.79 -4.81
CA VAL A 63 32.05 54.29 -5.95
C VAL A 63 31.11 53.20 -5.44
N GLU A 64 29.94 53.64 -4.99
CA GLU A 64 28.76 52.79 -4.86
C GLU A 64 28.55 52.08 -6.20
N VAL A 65 28.87 50.79 -6.26
CA VAL A 65 28.73 49.99 -7.49
C VAL A 65 27.24 49.78 -7.74
N MET A 66 26.62 50.77 -8.37
CA MET A 66 25.26 50.75 -8.91
C MET A 66 25.14 49.59 -9.90
N ALA A 67 24.82 48.42 -9.35
CA ALA A 67 24.60 47.20 -10.10
C ALA A 67 23.53 47.48 -11.17
N ARG A 68 23.92 47.36 -12.44
CA ARG A 68 23.07 47.74 -13.58
C ARG A 68 21.68 47.13 -13.40
N PRO A 69 20.59 47.93 -13.46
CA PRO A 69 19.26 47.44 -13.12
C PRO A 69 18.91 46.25 -14.01
N ILE A 70 18.41 45.19 -13.37
CA ILE A 70 18.24 43.89 -14.01
C ILE A 70 17.29 44.02 -15.22
N GLY A 71 17.83 43.72 -16.41
CA GLY A 71 17.16 44.05 -17.66
C GLY A 71 15.79 43.38 -17.80
N ARG A 72 14.83 44.07 -18.44
CA ARG A 72 13.43 43.62 -18.60
C ARG A 72 13.29 42.16 -19.05
N LYS A 73 14.22 41.63 -19.87
CA LYS A 73 14.25 40.20 -20.25
C LYS A 73 14.50 39.28 -19.04
N ALA A 74 15.52 39.54 -18.24
CA ALA A 74 15.87 38.72 -17.08
C ALA A 74 14.80 38.75 -15.98
N VAL A 75 14.15 39.90 -15.76
CA VAL A 75 12.99 40.00 -14.85
C VAL A 75 11.81 39.17 -15.36
N LYS A 76 11.47 39.29 -16.64
CA LYS A 76 10.37 38.54 -17.27
C LYS A 76 10.62 37.03 -17.28
N GLU A 77 11.88 36.61 -17.43
CA GLU A 77 12.30 35.21 -17.37
C GLU A 77 12.20 34.64 -15.95
N ARG A 78 12.68 35.36 -14.93
CA ARG A 78 12.52 34.97 -13.52
C ARG A 78 11.04 34.84 -13.16
N LEU A 79 10.22 35.83 -13.53
CA LEU A 79 8.78 35.82 -13.28
C LEU A 79 8.05 34.65 -13.98
N ARG A 80 8.51 34.19 -15.15
CA ARG A 80 7.99 32.95 -15.75
C ARG A 80 8.42 31.72 -14.95
N LYS A 81 9.72 31.57 -14.69
CA LYS A 81 10.27 30.44 -13.92
C LYS A 81 9.62 30.30 -12.53
N ASP A 82 9.28 31.40 -11.86
CA ASP A 82 8.65 31.34 -10.54
C ASP A 82 7.16 30.99 -10.62
N LYS A 83 6.44 31.41 -11.67
CA LYS A 83 5.08 30.93 -11.96
C LYS A 83 5.05 29.45 -12.34
N ASP A 84 6.00 29.01 -13.16
CA ASP A 84 6.12 27.61 -13.59
C ASP A 84 6.44 26.70 -12.38
N LYS A 85 7.33 27.14 -11.48
CA LYS A 85 7.57 26.46 -10.19
C LYS A 85 6.29 26.39 -9.36
N GLN A 86 5.59 27.52 -9.16
CA GLN A 86 4.39 27.58 -8.32
C GLN A 86 3.29 26.63 -8.84
N ALA A 87 3.09 26.57 -10.15
CA ALA A 87 2.17 25.62 -10.78
C ALA A 87 2.59 24.16 -10.53
N VAL A 88 3.89 23.84 -10.64
CA VAL A 88 4.42 22.50 -10.35
C VAL A 88 4.27 22.13 -8.86
N THR A 89 4.45 23.07 -7.93
CA THR A 89 4.27 22.80 -6.49
C THR A 89 2.82 22.44 -6.18
N LEU A 90 1.85 23.21 -6.70
CA LEU A 90 0.42 22.95 -6.50
C LEU A 90 0.00 21.58 -7.04
N PHE A 91 0.47 21.21 -8.24
CA PHE A 91 0.20 19.88 -8.83
C PHE A 91 0.80 18.73 -8.00
N ILE A 92 1.96 18.93 -7.37
CA ILE A 92 2.57 17.92 -6.48
C ILE A 92 1.80 17.81 -5.15
N GLU A 93 1.22 18.90 -4.65
CA GLU A 93 0.37 18.91 -3.45
C GLU A 93 -0.98 18.23 -3.72
N GLU A 94 -1.62 18.52 -4.85
CA GLU A 94 -2.85 17.85 -5.31
C GLU A 94 -2.65 16.33 -5.41
N LEU A 95 -1.59 15.87 -6.09
CA LEU A 95 -1.23 14.45 -6.15
C LEU A 95 -0.96 13.84 -4.76
N LYS A 96 -0.37 14.59 -3.81
CA LYS A 96 -0.15 14.08 -2.45
C LYS A 96 -1.46 13.87 -1.70
N GLU A 97 -2.41 14.79 -1.82
CA GLU A 97 -3.72 14.63 -1.17
C GLU A 97 -4.53 13.49 -1.81
N GLU A 98 -4.53 13.34 -3.14
CA GLU A 98 -5.11 12.17 -3.81
C GLU A 98 -4.52 10.85 -3.30
N TRP A 99 -3.19 10.79 -3.10
CA TRP A 99 -2.51 9.59 -2.65
C TRP A 99 -2.81 9.27 -1.18
N LYS A 100 -2.92 10.29 -0.32
CA LYS A 100 -3.38 10.13 1.07
C LYS A 100 -4.81 9.62 1.10
N GLU A 101 -5.72 10.21 0.33
CA GLU A 101 -7.12 9.80 0.29
C GLU A 101 -7.28 8.36 -0.22
N LYS A 102 -6.56 8.03 -1.30
CA LYS A 102 -6.49 6.66 -1.82
C LYS A 102 -5.79 5.67 -0.88
N ALA A 103 -5.04 6.14 0.12
CA ALA A 103 -4.49 5.31 1.19
C ALA A 103 -5.50 5.11 2.33
N LYS A 104 -6.22 6.16 2.76
CA LYS A 104 -7.35 6.05 3.71
C LYS A 104 -8.42 5.10 3.20
N ASN A 105 -8.91 5.32 1.98
CA ASN A 105 -9.97 4.49 1.38
C ASN A 105 -9.55 3.02 1.25
N ARG A 106 -8.26 2.74 1.07
CA ARG A 106 -7.73 1.36 1.13
C ARG A 106 -7.70 0.81 2.55
N ALA A 107 -7.24 1.59 3.52
CA ALA A 107 -7.21 1.18 4.92
C ALA A 107 -8.61 0.91 5.47
N GLU A 108 -9.58 1.77 5.15
CA GLU A 108 -11.00 1.60 5.47
C GLU A 108 -11.59 0.34 4.80
N PHE A 109 -11.32 0.13 3.51
CA PHE A 109 -11.74 -1.09 2.80
C PHE A 109 -11.17 -2.38 3.43
N TYR A 110 -9.88 -2.41 3.79
CA TYR A 110 -9.29 -3.55 4.48
C TYR A 110 -9.84 -3.73 5.91
N SER A 111 -10.13 -2.64 6.63
CA SER A 111 -10.78 -2.67 7.94
C SER A 111 -12.18 -3.26 7.86
N GLN A 112 -12.98 -2.83 6.87
CA GLN A 112 -14.33 -3.32 6.61
C GLN A 112 -14.33 -4.83 6.30
N ILE A 113 -13.43 -5.29 5.42
CA ILE A 113 -13.26 -6.71 5.11
C ILE A 113 -12.85 -7.51 6.35
N TYR A 114 -11.92 -6.99 7.15
CA TYR A 114 -11.46 -7.67 8.35
C TYR A 114 -12.60 -7.85 9.37
N ILE A 115 -13.41 -6.81 9.61
CA ILE A 115 -14.57 -6.87 10.50
C ILE A 115 -15.59 -7.90 9.98
N GLN A 116 -15.92 -7.84 8.68
CA GLN A 116 -16.86 -8.77 8.06
C GLN A 116 -16.38 -10.23 8.15
N GLU A 117 -15.09 -10.49 7.98
CA GLU A 117 -14.53 -11.84 8.12
C GLU A 117 -14.58 -12.34 9.57
N GLN A 118 -14.31 -11.48 10.56
CA GLN A 118 -14.49 -11.82 11.98
C GLN A 118 -15.95 -12.16 12.32
N GLU A 119 -16.92 -11.39 11.80
CA GLU A 119 -18.34 -11.68 11.96
C GLU A 119 -18.73 -13.03 11.36
N ARG A 120 -18.23 -13.35 10.14
CA ARG A 120 -18.48 -14.65 9.50
C ARG A 120 -17.91 -15.81 10.31
N LEU A 121 -16.66 -15.69 10.78
CA LEU A 121 -16.03 -16.71 11.62
C LEU A 121 -16.79 -16.92 12.94
N HIS A 122 -17.29 -15.85 13.56
CA HIS A 122 -18.13 -15.95 14.76
C HIS A 122 -19.45 -16.67 14.49
N VAL A 123 -20.17 -16.28 13.43
CA VAL A 123 -21.43 -16.91 13.01
C VAL A 123 -21.25 -18.38 12.63
N ASP A 124 -20.15 -18.74 11.94
CA ASP A 124 -19.86 -20.14 11.62
C ASP A 124 -19.53 -20.97 12.86
N GLN A 125 -18.79 -20.40 13.83
CA GLN A 125 -18.50 -21.07 15.10
C GLN A 125 -19.78 -21.29 15.93
N GLU A 126 -20.65 -20.28 16.02
CA GLU A 126 -21.94 -20.41 16.69
C GLU A 126 -22.84 -21.45 15.99
N ASN A 127 -22.90 -21.44 14.66
CA ASN A 127 -23.62 -22.44 13.87
C ASN A 127 -23.07 -23.87 14.08
N GLN A 128 -21.74 -24.04 14.20
CA GLN A 128 -21.14 -25.33 14.53
C GLN A 128 -21.54 -25.79 15.94
N ASN A 129 -21.53 -24.89 16.92
CA ASN A 129 -21.94 -25.20 18.29
C ASN A 129 -23.44 -25.57 18.36
N LEU A 130 -24.30 -24.80 17.68
CA LEU A 130 -25.73 -25.09 17.58
C LEU A 130 -26.02 -26.43 16.87
N LYS A 131 -25.22 -26.80 15.85
CA LYS A 131 -25.29 -28.12 15.21
C LYS A 131 -24.89 -29.25 16.17
N LYS A 132 -23.80 -29.08 16.93
CA LYS A 132 -23.37 -30.05 17.97
C LYS A 132 -24.45 -30.23 19.04
N GLU A 133 -25.05 -29.15 19.51
CA GLU A 133 -26.06 -29.21 20.56
C GLU A 133 -27.38 -29.81 20.06
N LYS A 134 -27.82 -29.48 18.85
CA LYS A 134 -28.95 -30.17 18.19
C LYS A 134 -28.71 -31.67 18.04
N MET A 135 -27.48 -32.10 17.76
CA MET A 135 -27.12 -33.53 17.72
C MET A 135 -27.16 -34.16 19.11
N ARG A 136 -26.64 -33.50 20.16
CA ARG A 136 -26.73 -33.96 21.56
C ARG A 136 -28.17 -34.13 22.02
N LEU A 137 -29.01 -33.11 21.85
CA LEU A 137 -30.44 -33.16 22.18
C LEU A 137 -31.17 -34.29 21.42
N LYS A 138 -30.78 -34.56 20.18
CA LYS A 138 -31.33 -35.68 19.39
C LYS A 138 -30.89 -37.05 19.90
N ILE A 139 -29.66 -37.18 20.42
CA ILE A 139 -29.17 -38.39 21.10
C ILE A 139 -29.95 -38.59 22.41
N ILE A 140 -29.99 -37.57 23.28
CA ILE A 140 -30.71 -37.62 24.57
C ILE A 140 -32.17 -38.03 24.35
N LYS A 141 -32.89 -37.37 23.42
CA LYS A 141 -34.29 -37.71 23.09
C LYS A 141 -34.47 -39.13 22.56
N ASN A 142 -33.49 -39.66 21.82
CA ASN A 142 -33.54 -41.05 21.37
C ASN A 142 -33.29 -42.02 22.53
N ASP A 143 -32.39 -41.68 23.45
CA ASP A 143 -32.04 -42.53 24.58
C ASP A 143 -33.16 -42.51 25.64
N GLU A 144 -33.83 -41.36 25.86
CA GLU A 144 -35.13 -41.26 26.57
C GLU A 144 -36.18 -42.20 25.97
N ARG A 145 -36.32 -42.22 24.63
CA ARG A 145 -37.26 -43.12 23.94
C ARG A 145 -36.88 -44.59 24.12
N ILE A 146 -35.58 -44.93 24.15
CA ILE A 146 -35.13 -46.29 24.41
C ILE A 146 -35.44 -46.70 25.86
N MET A 147 -35.21 -45.82 26.84
CA MET A 147 -35.53 -46.09 28.25
C MET A 147 -37.03 -46.21 28.52
N ALA A 148 -37.87 -45.53 27.75
CA ALA A 148 -39.33 -45.62 27.82
C ALA A 148 -39.94 -46.75 26.98
N MET A 149 -39.13 -47.55 26.28
CA MET A 149 -39.62 -48.62 25.40
C MET A 149 -39.90 -49.90 26.19
N ASP A 150 -41.08 -50.49 25.98
CA ASP A 150 -41.38 -51.80 26.57
C ASP A 150 -40.47 -52.88 25.97
N THR A 151 -39.89 -53.69 26.85
CA THR A 151 -38.98 -54.80 26.53
C THR A 151 -39.61 -56.17 26.77
N SER A 152 -40.84 -56.24 27.29
CA SER A 152 -41.55 -57.47 27.68
C SER A 152 -41.62 -58.54 26.58
N ASN A 153 -41.72 -58.12 25.31
CA ASN A 153 -41.81 -58.98 24.13
C ASN A 153 -40.47 -59.15 23.37
N MET A 154 -39.33 -58.71 23.92
CA MET A 154 -38.02 -58.85 23.28
C MET A 154 -37.16 -59.98 23.89
N PRO A 155 -36.27 -60.61 23.09
CA PRO A 155 -35.27 -61.55 23.62
C PRO A 155 -34.34 -60.86 24.65
N SER A 156 -33.98 -61.56 25.73
CA SER A 156 -33.21 -61.01 26.85
C SER A 156 -31.93 -60.29 26.43
N LEU A 157 -31.12 -60.93 25.57
CA LEU A 157 -29.88 -60.38 25.05
C LEU A 157 -30.06 -59.03 24.32
N GLN A 158 -31.20 -58.83 23.65
CA GLN A 158 -31.52 -57.59 22.95
C GLN A 158 -31.99 -56.49 23.90
N ALA A 159 -32.75 -56.84 24.94
CA ALA A 159 -33.14 -55.90 26.00
C ALA A 159 -31.91 -55.42 26.80
N GLU A 160 -31.04 -56.35 27.21
CA GLU A 160 -29.79 -56.04 27.93
C GLU A 160 -28.86 -55.12 27.10
N TYR A 161 -28.70 -55.40 25.80
CA TYR A 161 -27.89 -54.57 24.90
C TYR A 161 -28.36 -53.10 24.87
N LEU A 162 -29.66 -52.85 24.80
CA LEU A 162 -30.21 -51.50 24.77
C LEU A 162 -29.96 -50.73 26.08
N VAL A 163 -30.12 -51.40 27.21
CA VAL A 163 -29.83 -50.85 28.55
C VAL A 163 -28.34 -50.48 28.67
N VAL A 164 -27.45 -51.37 28.25
CA VAL A 164 -25.99 -51.15 28.26
C VAL A 164 -25.58 -50.00 27.33
N VAL A 165 -26.14 -49.93 26.12
CA VAL A 165 -25.83 -48.87 25.13
C VAL A 165 -26.24 -47.48 25.64
N VAL A 166 -27.33 -47.36 26.39
CA VAL A 166 -27.71 -46.10 27.03
C VAL A 166 -26.78 -45.80 28.21
N LEU A 167 -26.57 -46.75 29.13
CA LEU A 167 -25.70 -46.56 30.31
C LEU A 167 -24.29 -46.07 29.94
N ILE A 168 -23.66 -46.63 28.90
CA ILE A 168 -22.32 -46.23 28.43
C ILE A 168 -22.24 -44.75 27.98
N ARG A 169 -23.38 -44.10 27.67
CA ARG A 169 -23.42 -42.68 27.26
C ARG A 169 -23.69 -41.70 28.40
N PHE A 170 -24.04 -42.20 29.59
CA PHE A 170 -24.39 -41.41 30.77
C PHE A 170 -23.34 -41.52 31.90
N VAL A 171 -22.25 -42.26 31.69
CA VAL A 171 -21.07 -42.40 32.58
C VAL A 171 -19.87 -41.68 31.97
#